data_AF-A0A1Q6F1B8-F1
#
_entry.id   AF-A0A1Q6F1B8-F1
#
_cell.length_a   1.000
_cell.length_b   1.000
_cell.length_c   1.000
_cell.angle_alpha   90.00
_cell.angle_beta   90.00
_cell.angle_gamma   90.00
#
_symmetry.space_group_name_H-M   'P 1'
#
loop_
_entity.id
_entity.type
_entity.pdbx_description
1 polymer ?
#
loop_
_entity_poly.entity_id
_entity_poly.type
_entity_poly.pdbx_seq_one_letter_code
_entity_poly.pdbx_strand_id
1 'polypeptide(L)' 'MIISSIPQGATVSVEGMDQSMTETTAKVKASLSKGGEQEYTVKFVRSDNHIGWAVSSLDMDFSAADNQ' A
#
# COMPACT_ATOMS: atom_id res chain seq x y z
N MET A 1 6.11 1.05 15.15
CA MET A 1 6.64 0.01 14.24
C MET A 1 5.52 -0.35 13.29
N ILE A 2 5.59 0.03 12.01
CA ILE A 2 4.58 -0.37 11.02
C ILE A 2 4.87 -1.83 10.69
N ILE A 3 4.04 -2.74 11.20
CA ILE A 3 4.13 -4.17 10.89
C ILE A 3 3.57 -4.39 9.48
N SER A 4 4.42 -4.19 8.49
CA SER A 4 4.13 -4.56 7.10
C SER A 4 4.05 -6.09 7.00
N SER A 5 2.88 -6.62 6.68
CA SER A 5 2.64 -8.05 6.47
C SER A 5 2.69 -8.44 4.99
N ILE A 6 3.40 -7.67 4.15
CA ILE A 6 3.61 -8.06 2.75
C ILE A 6 4.47 -9.33 2.74
N PRO A 7 3.96 -10.46 2.21
CA PRO A 7 4.70 -11.72 2.23
C PRO A 7 6.01 -11.63 1.47
N GLN A 8 7.06 -12.26 2.02
CA GLN A 8 8.37 -12.27 1.38
C GLN A 8 8.30 -12.90 -0.02
N GLY A 9 8.84 -12.20 -1.01
CA GLY A 9 8.82 -12.62 -2.41
C GLY A 9 7.55 -12.24 -3.18
N ALA A 10 6.67 -11.41 -2.61
CA ALA A 10 5.59 -10.78 -3.36
C ALA A 10 6.13 -9.67 -4.28
N THR A 11 5.60 -9.59 -5.51
CA THR A 11 5.86 -8.48 -6.43
C THR A 11 4.85 -7.38 -6.16
N VAL A 12 5.32 -6.14 -5.98
CA VAL A 12 4.47 -5.01 -5.59
C VAL A 12 4.36 -4.00 -6.74
N SER A 13 3.13 -3.65 -7.12
CA SER A 13 2.81 -2.56 -8.06
C SER A 13 1.99 -1.47 -7.37
N VAL A 14 2.17 -0.22 -7.80
CA VAL A 14 1.32 0.90 -7.40
C VAL A 14 0.28 1.10 -8.49
N GLU A 15 -0.98 0.84 -8.18
CA GLU A 15 -2.10 0.94 -9.14
C GLU A 15 -2.62 2.37 -9.27
N GLY A 16 -2.47 3.16 -8.21
CA GLY A 16 -2.88 4.55 -8.20
C GLY A 16 -2.42 5.27 -6.95
N MET A 17 -2.21 6.57 -7.08
CA MET A 17 -1.81 7.46 -5.99
C MET A 17 -2.58 8.75 -6.15
N ASP A 18 -3.18 9.25 -5.07
CA ASP A 18 -3.84 10.55 -5.12
C ASP A 18 -2.81 11.69 -5.29
N GLN A 19 -3.24 12.83 -5.84
CA GLN A 19 -2.34 13.95 -6.18
C GLN A 19 -2.22 14.98 -5.06
N SER A 20 -2.30 14.54 -3.80
CA SER A 20 -2.20 15.44 -2.65
C SER A 20 -0.74 15.82 -2.35
N MET A 21 -0.52 17.03 -1.85
CA MET A 21 0.81 17.59 -1.56
C MET A 21 1.25 17.41 -0.10
N THR A 22 0.33 17.06 0.80
CA THR A 22 0.59 16.94 2.26
C THR A 22 0.42 15.51 2.75
N GLU A 23 -0.72 14.89 2.44
CA GLU A 23 -1.04 13.50 2.78
C GLU A 23 -1.61 12.82 1.55
N THR A 24 -1.00 11.72 1.13
CA THR A 24 -1.38 11.01 -0.09
C THR A 24 -1.64 9.54 0.20
N THR A 25 -2.68 9.01 -0.42
CA THR A 25 -3.06 7.61 -0.35
C THR A 25 -2.72 6.93 -1.68
N ALA A 26 -2.01 5.82 -1.61
CA ALA A 26 -1.75 4.96 -2.76
C ALA A 26 -2.43 3.60 -2.59
N LYS A 27 -3.03 3.12 -3.67
CA LYS A 27 -3.45 1.73 -3.82
C LYS A 27 -2.26 0.91 -4.33
N VAL A 28 -1.91 -0.10 -3.58
CA VAL A 28 -0.76 -0.96 -3.82
C VAL A 28 -1.26 -2.38 -3.95
N LYS A 29 -0.86 -3.05 -5.03
CA LYS A 29 -1.22 -4.43 -5.29
C LYS A 29 0.01 -5.30 -5.13
N ALA A 30 -0.08 -6.34 -4.32
CA ALA A 30 0.98 -7.31 -4.12
C ALA A 30 0.58 -8.66 -4.71
N SER A 31 1.28 -9.10 -5.73
CA SER A 31 1.16 -10.45 -6.28
C SER A 31 2.01 -11.40 -5.45
N LEU A 32 1.39 -12.39 -4.81
CA LEU A 32 2.05 -13.35 -3.95
C LEU A 32 2.79 -14.41 -4.79
N SER A 33 3.96 -14.84 -4.32
CA SER A 33 4.81 -15.81 -5.04
C SER A 33 4.16 -17.17 -5.25
N LYS A 34 3.18 -17.53 -4.43
CA LYS A 34 2.39 -18.78 -4.52
C LYS A 34 1.07 -18.63 -5.27
N GLY A 35 0.86 -17.49 -5.94
CA GLY A 35 -0.42 -17.12 -6.55
C GLY A 35 -1.32 -16.35 -5.58
N GLY A 36 -2.25 -15.57 -6.14
CA GLY A 36 -3.10 -14.65 -5.40
C GLY A 36 -2.59 -13.21 -5.41
N GLU A 37 -3.52 -12.27 -5.35
CA GLU A 37 -3.26 -10.84 -5.33
C GLU A 37 -3.85 -10.27 -4.05
N GLN A 38 -3.08 -9.44 -3.36
CA GLN A 38 -3.51 -8.74 -2.17
C GLN A 38 -3.44 -7.24 -2.41
N GLU A 39 -4.55 -6.55 -2.21
CA GLU A 39 -4.59 -5.10 -2.27
C GLU A 39 -4.31 -4.49 -0.90
N TYR A 40 -3.59 -3.38 -0.92
CA TYR A 40 -3.21 -2.58 0.22
C TYR A 40 -3.50 -1.11 -0.06
N THR A 41 -4.01 -0.42 0.95
CA THR A 41 -4.12 1.03 0.96
C THR A 41 -2.99 1.58 1.83
N VAL A 42 -2.05 2.28 1.21
CA VAL A 42 -0.89 2.86 1.89
C VAL A 42 -1.08 4.37 1.97
N LYS A 43 -1.00 4.93 3.17
CA LYS A 43 -0.96 6.38 3.36
C LYS A 43 0.47 6.83 3.53
N PHE A 44 0.79 7.94 2.89
CA PHE A 44 2.05 8.62 2.99
C PHE A 44 1.85 10.05 3.46
N VAL A 45 2.76 10.51 4.30
CA VAL A 45 2.88 11.90 4.72
C VAL A 45 4.13 12.48 4.11
N ARG A 46 4.08 13.76 3.73
CA ARG A 46 5.29 14.44 3.28
C ARG A 46 6.28 14.48 4.45
N SER A 47 7.52 14.09 4.18
CA SER A 47 8.60 14.15 5.18
C SER A 47 8.79 15.59 5.68
N ASP A 48 9.28 15.75 6.92
CA ASP A 48 9.46 17.07 7.57
C ASP A 48 10.40 18.00 6.80
N ASN A 49 11.33 17.45 6.03
CA ASN A 49 12.24 18.20 5.15
C ASN A 49 11.65 18.45 3.75
N HIS A 50 10.40 18.05 3.51
CA HIS A 50 9.69 18.09 2.23
C HIS A 50 10.38 17.32 1.09
N ILE A 51 11.35 16.45 1.37
CA ILE A 51 12.10 15.67 0.38
C ILE A 51 11.65 14.22 0.49
N GLY A 52 10.60 13.90 -0.27
CA GLY A 52 10.04 12.55 -0.34
C GLY A 52 8.87 12.30 0.61
N TRP A 53 8.41 11.07 0.57
CA TRP A 53 7.19 10.61 1.23
C TRP A 53 7.53 9.53 2.25
N ALA A 54 7.00 9.65 3.46
CA ALA A 54 7.12 8.64 4.51
C ALA A 54 5.81 7.88 4.63
N VAL A 55 5.87 6.55 4.77
CA VAL A 55 4.67 5.73 5.02
C VAL A 55 4.15 6.04 6.42
N SER A 56 2.91 6.49 6.53
CA SER A 56 2.25 6.76 7.81
C SER A 56 1.33 5.62 8.24
N SER A 57 0.67 4.95 7.29
CA SER A 57 -0.15 3.77 7.57
C SER A 57 -0.20 2.81 6.40
N LEU A 58 -0.46 1.54 6.69
CA LEU A 58 -0.70 0.49 5.71
C LEU A 58 -1.91 -0.31 6.18
N ASP A 59 -2.93 -0.36 5.33
CA ASP A 59 -4.17 -1.09 5.53
C ASP A 59 -4.30 -2.16 4.45
N MET A 60 -4.73 -3.36 4.83
CA MET A 60 -4.89 -4.48 3.89
C MET A 60 -6.37 -4.61 3.54
N ASP A 61 -6.68 -4.53 2.25
CA ASP A 61 -8.07 -4.62 1.80
C ASP A 61 -8.47 -6.10 1.63
N PHE A 62 -9.30 -6.61 2.55
CA PHE A 62 -9.85 -7.98 2.47
C PHE A 62 -11.14 -8.06 1.63
N SER A 63 -11.61 -6.96 1.04
CA SER A 63 -12.90 -6.88 0.35
C SER A 63 -12.97 -7.72 -0.94
N ALA A 64 -11.85 -8.23 -1.44
CA ALA A 64 -11.81 -9.07 -2.63
C ALA A 64 -12.38 -10.49 -2.44
N ALA A 65 -12.78 -10.87 -1.21
CA ALA A 65 -13.20 -12.23 -0.88
C ALA A 65 -14.70 -12.41 -0.56
N ASP A 66 -15.55 -11.41 -0.81
CA ASP A 66 -17.00 -11.55 -0.58
C ASP A 66 -17.80 -11.15 -1.83
N ASN A 67 -17.78 -12.05 -2.82
CA ASN A 67 -18.80 -12.13 -3.85
C ASN A 67 -19.23 -13.61 -3.90
N GLN A 68 -20.01 -14.01 -2.89
CA GLN A 68 -20.64 -15.32 -2.81
C GLN A 68 -22.04 -15.30 -3.43
#